data_AF-B6VH12-F1
#
_entry.id   AF-B6VH12-F1
#
_cell.length_a   1.000
_cell.length_b   1.000
_cell.length_c   1.000
_cell.angle_alpha   90.00
_cell.angle_beta   90.00
_cell.angle_gamma   90.00
#
_symmetry.space_group_name_H-M   'P 1'
#
loop_
_entity.id
_entity.type
_entity.pdbx_description
1 polymer ?
#
loop_
_entity_poly.entity_id
_entity_poly.type
_entity_poly.pdbx_seq_one_letter_code
_entity_poly.pdbx_strand_id
1 'polypeptide(L)' 'GTVALLFQPAEEGGGGAKKMVEVGALENIEV' A
#
# COMPACT_ATOMS: atom_id res chain seq x y z
N GLY A 1 -17.87 7.97 1.78
CA GLY A 1 -16.76 7.13 1.32
C GLY A 1 -15.46 7.73 1.80
N THR A 2 -14.44 6.90 2.01
CA THR A 2 -13.11 7.35 2.45
C THR A 2 -12.16 7.29 1.27
N VAL A 3 -11.33 8.32 1.08
CA VAL A 3 -10.27 8.34 0.07
C VAL A 3 -8.94 8.25 0.79
N ALA A 4 -8.13 7.25 0.44
CA ALA A 4 -6.78 7.07 0.95
C ALA A 4 -5.77 7.30 -0.18
N LEU A 5 -4.74 8.12 0.09
CA LEU A 5 -3.62 8.35 -0.82
C LEU A 5 -2.41 7.57 -0.31
N LEU A 6 -1.95 6.61 -1.10
CA LEU A 6 -0.81 5.76 -0.78
C LEU A 6 0.37 6.16 -1.67
N PHE A 7 1.48 6.52 -1.03
CA PHE A 7 2.73 6.85 -1.72
C PHE A 7 3.65 5.65 -1.66
N GLN A 8 3.57 4.79 -2.69
CA GLN A 8 4.37 3.57 -2.73
C GLN A 8 5.85 3.90 -3.03
N PRO A 9 6.80 3.41 -2.21
CA PRO A 9 8.21 3.49 -2.53
C PRO A 9 8.65 2.35 -3.47
N ALA A 10 9.77 2.54 -4.17
CA ALA A 10 10.52 1.47 -4.84
C ALA A 10 9.66 0.54 -5.73
N GLU A 11 8.79 1.14 -6.56
CA GLU A 11 7.88 0.45 -7.49
C GLU A 11 8.63 -0.29 -8.59
N GLU A 12 9.75 0.27 -9.07
CA GLU A 12 10.57 -0.26 -10.18
C GLU A 12 11.33 -1.58 -9.87
N GLY A 13 10.84 -2.38 -8.92
CA GLY A 13 11.39 -3.70 -8.58
C GLY A 13 11.96 -3.82 -7.17
N GLY A 14 11.95 -2.75 -6.37
CA GLY A 14 12.38 -2.78 -4.97
C GLY A 14 11.36 -3.41 -4.01
N GLY A 15 10.21 -3.87 -4.52
CA GLY A 15 9.23 -4.63 -3.75
C GLY A 15 8.43 -3.80 -2.75
N GLY A 16 8.34 -2.48 -2.91
CA GLY A 16 7.65 -1.61 -1.96
C GLY A 16 6.17 -1.95 -1.79
N ALA A 17 5.46 -2.32 -2.86
CA ALA A 17 4.08 -2.80 -2.78
C ALA A 17 3.93 -4.00 -1.85
N LYS A 18 4.77 -5.04 -2.02
CA LYS A 18 4.73 -6.24 -1.15
C LYS A 18 4.94 -5.85 0.31
N LYS A 19 5.91 -4.97 0.59
CA LYS A 19 6.19 -4.54 1.95
C LYS A 19 5.04 -3.75 2.57
N MET A 20 4.40 -2.87 1.80
CA MET A 20 3.23 -2.10 2.26
C MET A 20 2.06 -3.01 2.62
N VAL A 21 1.81 -4.07 1.84
CA VAL A 21 0.78 -5.06 2.15
C VAL A 21 1.13 -5.83 3.42
N GLU A 22 2.37 -6.30 3.56
CA GLU A 22 2.84 -7.04 4.75
C GLU A 22 2.68 -6.25 6.06
N VAL A 23 2.81 -4.92 6.03
CA VAL A 23 2.66 -4.05 7.21
C VAL A 23 1.25 -3.50 7.37
N GLY A 24 0.29 -3.99 6.59
CA GLY A 24 -1.13 -3.69 6.79
C GLY A 24 -1.60 -2.36 6.19
N ALA A 25 -0.93 -1.83 5.17
CA ALA A 25 -1.31 -0.54 4.56
C ALA A 25 -2.74 -0.51 3.97
N LEU A 26 -3.37 -1.69 3.80
CA LEU A 26 -4.70 -1.85 3.22
C LEU A 26 -5.74 -2.46 4.19
N GLU A 27 -5.40 -2.73 5.45
CA GLU A 27 -6.29 -3.48 6.38
C GLU A 27 -7.64 -2.81 6.67
N ASN A 28 -7.73 -1.49 6.51
CA ASN A 28 -8.94 -0.71 6.77
C ASN A 28 -9.55 -0.10 5.50
N ILE A 29 -9.15 -0.60 4.33
CA ILE A 29 -9.70 -0.21 3.04
C ILE A 29 -10.72 -1.27 2.64
N GLU A 30 -12.01 -0.90 2.66
CA GLU A 30 -13.08 -1.72 2.07
C GLU A 30 -13.03 -1.57 0.55
N VAL A 31 -13.09 -2.71 -0.16
CA VAL A 31 -12.96 -2.80 -1.64
C VAL A 31 -14.28 -3.17 -2.29
#